data_AF-A0A1F3SEC1-F1
#
_entry.id   AF-A0A1F3SEC1-F1
#
_cell.length_a   1.000
_cell.length_b   1.000
_cell.length_c   1.000
_cell.angle_alpha   90.00
_cell.angle_beta   90.00
_cell.angle_gamma   90.00
#
_symmetry.space_group_name_H-M   'P 1'
#
loop_
_entity.id
_entity.type
_entity.pdbx_description
1 polymer ?
#
loop_
_entity_poly.entity_id
_entity_poly.type
_entity_poly.pdbx_seq_one_letter_code
_entity_poly.pdbx_strand_id
1 'polypeptide(L)'
;MKMLLSVFLLALSVGANATPRTAEEALGAMHDEALKQLIDGNKRYVESKMNTCHESTAQLRTELAKGQKPFAIILSCSDSRVPPEIIFDKTLGELFVIRVAGNVVDPIILGSIEYAVEHLKTSLIVVLGHEKCGAVTAACQLKVKVKESKESKESRGYENSERKEGHASAEHGFDNISAILSQISPAVATVRRSSNKKDAEFVEEAIDENVRLVATNLRRRSKIIAEEVKIGKVRIVQAKYDLDDGQVTFFNNPVAPVVHEIATKHHTP
;
A
#
# COMPACT_ATOMS: atom_id res chain seq x y z
N MET A 1 -12.66 68.00 -24.85
CA MET A 1 -12.03 66.65 -24.75
C MET A 1 -12.83 65.83 -23.76
N LYS A 2 -13.52 64.79 -24.23
CA LYS A 2 -14.38 63.92 -23.41
C LYS A 2 -13.50 62.97 -22.60
N MET A 3 -13.62 62.99 -21.27
CA MET A 3 -12.95 62.05 -20.37
C MET A 3 -13.87 60.84 -20.19
N LEU A 4 -13.59 59.72 -20.88
CA LEU A 4 -14.28 58.45 -20.65
C LEU A 4 -13.68 57.77 -19.42
N LEU A 5 -14.51 57.64 -18.38
CA LEU A 5 -14.22 56.84 -17.19
C LEU A 5 -14.53 55.37 -17.52
N SER A 6 -13.49 54.58 -17.81
CA SER A 6 -13.62 53.12 -18.01
C SER A 6 -13.55 52.43 -16.65
N VAL A 7 -14.70 52.01 -16.13
CA VAL A 7 -14.80 51.16 -14.93
C VAL A 7 -14.57 49.72 -15.37
N PHE A 8 -13.38 49.19 -15.09
CA PHE A 8 -13.09 47.76 -15.24
C PHE A 8 -13.78 46.99 -14.10
N LEU A 9 -14.88 46.32 -14.42
CA LEU A 9 -15.56 45.41 -13.50
C LEU A 9 -14.79 44.08 -13.47
N LEU A 10 -14.00 43.86 -12.43
CA LEU A 10 -13.28 42.62 -12.20
C LEU A 10 -14.29 41.53 -11.78
N ALA A 11 -14.68 40.67 -12.71
CA ALA A 11 -15.49 39.49 -12.42
C ALA A 11 -14.63 38.45 -11.69
N LEU A 12 -14.70 38.44 -10.36
CA LEU A 12 -14.24 37.34 -9.53
C LEU A 12 -15.15 36.13 -9.81
N SER A 13 -14.68 35.20 -10.65
CA SER A 13 -15.27 33.88 -10.76
C SER A 13 -14.94 33.10 -9.48
N VAL A 14 -15.87 33.12 -8.54
CA VAL A 14 -15.86 32.18 -7.41
C VAL A 14 -16.06 30.79 -8.02
N GLY A 15 -14.99 30.01 -8.08
CA GLY A 15 -15.06 28.60 -8.43
C GLY A 15 -15.94 27.88 -7.43
N ALA A 16 -17.18 27.59 -7.82
CA ALA A 16 -18.08 26.77 -7.03
C ALA A 16 -17.51 25.35 -7.00
N ASN A 17 -17.04 24.91 -5.83
CA ASN A 17 -16.89 23.48 -5.58
C ASN A 17 -18.29 22.87 -5.69
N ALA A 18 -18.51 22.10 -6.76
CA ALA A 18 -19.80 21.47 -7.02
C ALA A 18 -20.12 20.50 -5.88
N THR A 19 -21.27 20.68 -5.25
CA THR A 19 -21.81 19.70 -4.31
C THR A 19 -22.12 18.39 -5.06
N PRO A 20 -21.78 17.22 -4.49
CA PRO A 20 -22.06 15.94 -5.14
C PRO A 20 -23.57 15.79 -5.33
N ARG A 21 -23.99 15.44 -6.54
CA ARG A 21 -25.40 15.36 -6.96
C ARG A 21 -25.96 13.96 -6.75
N THR A 22 -25.11 12.95 -6.54
CA THR A 22 -25.50 11.56 -6.26
C THR A 22 -24.73 10.98 -5.05
N ALA A 23 -25.25 9.90 -4.46
CA ALA A 23 -24.58 9.19 -3.35
C ALA A 23 -23.23 8.58 -3.79
N GLU A 24 -23.13 8.13 -5.05
CA GLU A 24 -21.90 7.60 -5.63
C GLU A 24 -20.83 8.70 -5.80
N GLU A 25 -21.23 9.89 -6.26
CA GLU A 25 -20.34 11.06 -6.33
C GLU A 25 -19.87 11.51 -4.94
N ALA A 26 -20.75 11.46 -3.93
CA ALA A 26 -20.40 11.80 -2.56
C ALA A 26 -19.38 10.82 -1.95
N LEU A 27 -19.55 9.51 -2.18
CA LEU A 27 -18.58 8.50 -1.79
C LEU A 27 -17.26 8.69 -2.54
N GLY A 28 -17.32 8.96 -3.85
CA GLY A 28 -16.15 9.29 -4.66
C GLY A 28 -15.34 10.45 -4.09
N ALA A 29 -16.00 11.56 -3.77
CA ALA A 29 -15.37 12.73 -3.17
C ALA A 29 -14.77 12.46 -1.78
N MET A 30 -15.43 11.65 -0.95
CA MET A 30 -14.89 11.23 0.34
C MET A 30 -13.59 10.44 0.19
N HIS A 31 -13.53 9.51 -0.77
CA HIS A 31 -12.32 8.74 -1.05
C HIS A 31 -11.19 9.60 -1.62
N ASP A 32 -11.53 10.57 -2.47
CA ASP A 32 -10.57 11.53 -3.01
C ASP A 32 -9.98 12.41 -1.90
N GLU A 33 -10.81 12.86 -0.96
CA GLU A 33 -10.37 13.63 0.21
C GLU A 33 -9.46 12.80 1.12
N ALA A 34 -9.83 11.54 1.41
CA ALA A 34 -9.00 10.62 2.18
C ALA A 34 -7.64 10.40 1.50
N LEU A 35 -7.62 10.21 0.18
CA LEU A 35 -6.38 10.04 -0.59
C LEU A 35 -5.55 11.33 -0.59
N LYS A 36 -6.20 12.48 -0.74
CA LYS A 36 -5.56 13.79 -0.69
C LYS A 36 -4.89 14.04 0.66
N GLN A 37 -5.51 13.66 1.78
CA GLN A 37 -4.90 13.76 3.11
C GLN A 37 -3.61 12.96 3.24
N LEU A 38 -3.51 11.80 2.58
CA LEU A 38 -2.28 11.00 2.53
C LEU A 38 -1.23 11.66 1.63
N ILE A 39 -1.62 12.12 0.44
CA ILE A 39 -0.70 12.80 -0.51
C ILE A 39 -0.11 14.06 0.14
N ASP A 40 -0.94 14.91 0.74
CA ASP A 40 -0.50 16.14 1.41
C ASP A 40 0.41 15.85 2.60
N GLY A 41 0.13 14.78 3.33
CA GLY A 41 0.95 14.32 4.44
C GLY A 41 2.33 13.83 3.99
N ASN A 42 2.37 13.00 2.94
CA ASN A 42 3.65 12.56 2.36
C ASN A 42 4.45 13.71 1.76
N LYS A 43 3.78 14.70 1.16
CA LYS A 43 4.45 15.93 0.74
C LYS A 43 5.14 16.65 1.90
N ARG A 44 4.47 16.78 3.06
CA ARG A 44 5.09 17.37 4.26
C ARG A 44 6.25 16.53 4.79
N TYR A 45 6.14 15.20 4.72
CA TYR A 45 7.23 14.29 5.07
C TYR A 45 8.46 14.50 4.19
N VAL A 46 8.30 14.49 2.86
CA VAL A 46 9.37 14.73 1.88
C VAL A 46 10.00 16.12 2.06
N GLU A 47 9.19 17.15 2.31
CA GLU A 47 9.66 18.51 2.54
C GLU A 47 10.25 18.75 3.95
N SER A 48 10.26 17.75 4.84
CA SER A 48 10.67 17.87 6.24
C SER A 48 9.87 18.94 7.03
N LYS A 49 8.58 19.07 6.72
CA LYS A 49 7.62 20.01 7.36
C LYS A 49 6.47 19.28 8.06
N MET A 50 6.75 18.09 8.58
CA MET A 50 5.78 17.33 9.39
C MET A 50 5.28 18.15 10.57
N ASN A 51 4.00 18.03 10.89
CA ASN A 51 3.37 18.80 11.97
C ASN A 51 2.56 17.94 12.96
N THR A 52 2.27 16.69 12.62
CA THR A 52 1.37 15.85 13.43
C THR A 52 2.03 15.26 14.69
N CYS A 53 3.37 15.32 14.80
CA CYS A 53 4.08 14.87 16.00
C CYS A 53 3.63 15.59 17.28
N HIS A 54 3.21 16.85 17.17
CA HIS A 54 2.69 17.65 18.28
C HIS A 54 1.24 17.30 18.65
N GLU A 55 0.53 16.56 17.81
CA GLU A 55 -0.88 16.19 18.01
C GLU A 55 -1.04 14.92 18.85
N SER A 56 0.02 14.14 19.02
CA SER A 56 0.08 12.92 19.85
C SER A 56 0.07 13.22 21.37
N THR A 57 -0.95 13.95 21.83
CA THR A 57 -1.10 14.47 23.19
C THR A 57 -1.72 13.45 24.16
N ALA A 58 -1.57 13.68 25.47
CA ALA A 58 -2.24 12.87 26.50
C ALA A 58 -3.77 12.98 26.45
N GLN A 59 -4.27 14.17 26.08
CA GLN A 59 -5.68 14.44 25.88
C GLN A 59 -6.22 13.60 24.72
N LEU A 60 -5.55 13.60 23.57
CA LEU A 60 -5.95 12.77 22.43
C LEU A 60 -5.99 11.28 22.79
N ARG A 61 -4.98 10.77 23.51
CA ARG A 61 -4.97 9.38 23.98
C ARG A 61 -6.17 9.05 24.88
N THR A 62 -6.57 9.98 25.75
CA THR A 62 -7.73 9.80 26.64
C THR A 62 -9.03 9.76 25.87
N GLU A 63 -9.16 10.56 24.81
CA GLU A 63 -10.34 10.53 23.93
C GLU A 63 -10.38 9.24 23.09
N LEU A 64 -9.26 8.84 22.49
CA LEU A 64 -9.17 7.62 21.68
C LEU A 64 -9.35 6.34 22.48
N ALA A 65 -9.17 6.36 23.80
CA ALA A 65 -9.49 5.23 24.67
C ALA A 65 -10.99 4.88 24.65
N LYS A 66 -11.86 5.80 24.23
CA LYS A 66 -13.31 5.58 24.10
C LYS A 66 -13.69 4.97 22.75
N GLY A 67 -12.84 5.07 21.74
CA GLY A 67 -13.09 4.58 20.39
C GLY A 67 -12.16 5.20 19.33
N GLN A 68 -12.15 4.60 18.14
CA GLN A 68 -11.33 5.04 17.01
C GLN A 68 -12.17 5.13 15.74
N LYS A 69 -11.76 6.02 14.82
CA LYS A 69 -12.41 6.21 13.51
C LYS A 69 -11.36 6.53 12.44
N PRO A 70 -10.49 5.56 12.09
CA PRO A 70 -9.48 5.78 11.07
C PRO A 70 -10.14 6.01 9.70
N PHE A 71 -9.62 6.96 8.94
CA PHE A 71 -10.15 7.31 7.62
C PHE A 71 -9.56 6.45 6.49
N ALA A 72 -8.39 5.83 6.72
CA ALA A 72 -7.75 4.92 5.78
C ALA A 72 -7.15 3.69 6.46
N ILE A 73 -7.21 2.56 5.75
CA ILE A 73 -6.51 1.31 6.05
C ILE A 73 -5.22 1.30 5.23
N ILE A 74 -4.07 1.13 5.87
CA ILE A 74 -2.79 0.98 5.17
C ILE A 74 -2.27 -0.45 5.38
N LEU A 75 -2.26 -1.23 4.31
CA LEU A 75 -1.55 -2.51 4.27
C LEU A 75 -0.13 -2.25 3.74
N SER A 76 0.88 -2.36 4.58
CA SER A 76 2.28 -2.11 4.21
C SER A 76 3.23 -3.22 4.66
N CYS A 77 4.49 -3.08 4.25
CA CYS A 77 5.55 -4.00 4.66
C CYS A 77 5.92 -3.83 6.14
N SER A 78 6.36 -4.92 6.78
CA SER A 78 7.01 -4.86 8.10
C SER A 78 8.39 -4.18 8.09
N ASP A 79 8.91 -3.80 6.92
CA ASP A 79 10.18 -3.09 6.78
C ASP A 79 10.24 -1.88 7.71
N SER A 80 11.29 -1.80 8.54
CA SER A 80 11.43 -0.79 9.58
C SER A 80 11.58 0.64 9.03
N ARG A 81 11.91 0.77 7.73
CA ARG A 81 12.03 2.05 7.03
C ARG A 81 10.71 2.54 6.47
N VAL A 82 9.63 1.74 6.59
CA VAL A 82 8.31 2.03 6.02
C VAL A 82 7.21 2.16 7.10
N PRO A 83 7.35 3.08 8.07
CA PRO A 83 6.28 3.40 9.04
C PRO A 83 5.20 4.31 8.41
N PRO A 84 3.97 3.81 8.14
CA PRO A 84 2.96 4.59 7.40
C PRO A 84 2.55 5.90 8.08
N GLU A 85 2.43 5.90 9.41
CA GLU A 85 2.03 7.07 10.18
C GLU A 85 3.03 8.22 10.02
N ILE A 86 4.33 7.91 9.94
CA ILE A 86 5.38 8.92 9.72
C ILE A 86 5.41 9.34 8.24
N ILE A 87 5.40 8.38 7.31
CA ILE A 87 5.48 8.63 5.87
C ILE A 87 4.31 9.51 5.38
N PHE A 88 3.13 9.36 5.97
CA PHE A 88 1.95 10.16 5.64
C PHE A 88 1.69 11.29 6.63
N ASP A 89 2.59 11.57 7.56
CA ASP A 89 2.46 12.62 8.60
C ASP A 89 1.05 12.58 9.22
N LYS A 90 0.74 11.47 9.89
CA LYS A 90 -0.52 11.19 10.60
C LYS A 90 -0.30 10.89 12.06
N THR A 91 -1.32 11.18 12.86
CA THR A 91 -1.34 10.98 14.31
C THR A 91 -2.21 9.79 14.71
N LEU A 92 -2.34 9.60 16.03
CA LEU A 92 -3.08 8.50 16.64
C LEU A 92 -4.55 8.46 16.16
N GLY A 93 -5.03 7.26 15.81
CA GLY A 93 -6.42 7.01 15.47
C GLY A 93 -6.84 7.39 14.05
N GLU A 94 -5.93 7.99 13.26
CA GLU A 94 -6.22 8.41 11.88
C GLU A 94 -6.09 7.26 10.87
N LEU A 95 -5.12 6.37 11.06
CA LEU A 95 -4.85 5.23 10.17
C LEU A 95 -5.10 3.89 10.89
N PHE A 96 -5.67 2.93 10.15
CA PHE A 96 -5.69 1.53 10.55
C PHE A 96 -4.57 0.79 9.83
N VAL A 97 -3.46 0.55 10.53
CA VAL A 97 -2.22 0.07 9.91
C VAL A 97 -2.06 -1.44 10.11
N ILE A 98 -1.82 -2.16 9.02
CA ILE A 98 -1.54 -3.60 9.02
C ILE A 98 -0.19 -3.81 8.33
N ARG A 99 0.75 -4.47 9.02
CA ARG A 99 2.12 -4.63 8.57
C ARG A 99 2.53 -6.09 8.55
N VAL A 100 2.97 -6.56 7.38
CA VAL A 100 3.51 -7.92 7.19
C VAL A 100 4.61 -7.89 6.13
N ALA A 101 5.63 -8.73 6.25
CA ALA A 101 6.73 -8.79 5.28
C ALA A 101 6.20 -9.01 3.84
N GLY A 102 6.61 -8.15 2.91
CA GLY A 102 6.15 -8.18 1.52
C GLY A 102 4.68 -7.83 1.33
N ASN A 103 4.02 -7.25 2.35
CA ASN A 103 2.61 -6.84 2.35
C ASN A 103 1.67 -7.92 1.79
N VAL A 104 2.00 -9.19 2.09
CA VAL A 104 1.24 -10.38 1.70
C VAL A 104 -0.11 -10.42 2.40
N VAL A 105 -1.03 -11.25 1.89
CA VAL A 105 -2.42 -11.28 2.38
C VAL A 105 -2.81 -12.71 2.69
N ASP A 106 -2.74 -13.08 3.96
CA ASP A 106 -3.31 -14.34 4.47
C ASP A 106 -4.72 -14.11 5.06
N PRO A 107 -5.41 -15.16 5.54
CA PRO A 107 -6.73 -15.00 6.16
C PRO A 107 -6.76 -14.08 7.39
N ILE A 108 -5.68 -13.95 8.15
CA ILE A 108 -5.60 -13.10 9.35
C ILE A 108 -5.46 -11.63 8.94
N ILE A 109 -4.64 -11.36 7.93
CA ILE A 109 -4.53 -10.03 7.31
C ILE A 109 -5.86 -9.61 6.69
N LEU A 110 -6.55 -10.51 5.96
CA LEU A 110 -7.89 -10.23 5.42
C LEU A 110 -8.89 -9.92 6.53
N GLY A 111 -8.94 -10.74 7.58
CA GLY A 111 -9.85 -10.51 8.72
C GLY A 111 -9.62 -9.15 9.39
N SER A 112 -8.38 -8.69 9.45
CA SER A 112 -8.03 -7.37 9.99
C SER A 112 -8.56 -6.23 9.11
N ILE A 113 -8.48 -6.38 7.79
CA ILE A 113 -9.04 -5.41 6.82
C ILE A 113 -10.57 -5.42 6.88
N GLU A 114 -11.18 -6.61 6.88
CA GLU A 114 -12.63 -6.79 7.01
C GLU A 114 -13.15 -6.15 8.29
N TYR A 115 -12.43 -6.32 9.41
CA TYR A 115 -12.78 -5.67 10.66
C TYR A 115 -12.83 -4.14 10.53
N ALA A 116 -11.82 -3.52 9.93
CA ALA A 116 -11.79 -2.07 9.73
C ALA A 116 -12.89 -1.59 8.76
N VAL A 117 -13.19 -2.35 7.71
CA VAL A 117 -14.27 -2.05 6.77
C VAL A 117 -15.64 -2.16 7.45
N GLU A 118 -15.92 -3.26 8.14
CA GLU A 118 -17.26 -3.53 8.69
C GLU A 118 -17.51 -2.86 10.04
N HIS A 119 -16.53 -2.80 10.93
CA HIS A 119 -16.73 -2.28 12.29
C HIS A 119 -16.30 -0.82 12.44
N LEU A 120 -15.20 -0.40 11.78
CA LEU A 120 -14.72 0.98 11.85
C LEU A 120 -15.25 1.86 10.72
N LYS A 121 -15.89 1.26 9.70
CA LYS A 121 -16.44 1.93 8.52
C LYS A 121 -15.39 2.72 7.74
N THR A 122 -14.15 2.22 7.73
CA THR A 122 -13.05 2.84 7.00
C THR A 122 -13.18 2.56 5.50
N SER A 123 -13.08 3.62 4.70
CA SER A 123 -13.53 3.62 3.31
C SER A 123 -12.40 3.61 2.28
N LEU A 124 -11.16 3.95 2.66
CA LEU A 124 -10.00 3.87 1.77
C LEU A 124 -9.04 2.76 2.23
N ILE A 125 -8.67 1.85 1.33
CA ILE A 125 -7.62 0.85 1.54
C ILE A 125 -6.44 1.19 0.63
N VAL A 126 -5.26 1.36 1.21
CA VAL A 126 -4.00 1.57 0.49
C VAL A 126 -3.15 0.32 0.63
N VAL A 127 -2.79 -0.30 -0.51
CA VAL A 127 -1.73 -1.30 -0.55
C VAL A 127 -0.42 -0.58 -0.87
N LEU A 128 0.44 -0.47 0.15
CA LEU A 128 1.69 0.28 0.09
C LEU A 128 2.88 -0.68 -0.03
N GLY A 129 3.40 -0.83 -1.24
CA GLY A 129 4.72 -1.42 -1.47
C GLY A 129 5.83 -0.41 -1.22
N HIS A 130 7.08 -0.87 -1.33
CA HIS A 130 8.25 0.01 -1.25
C HIS A 130 9.42 -0.57 -2.05
N GLU A 131 10.31 0.30 -2.50
CA GLU A 131 11.52 -0.12 -3.21
C GLU A 131 12.43 -1.02 -2.36
N LYS A 132 13.28 -1.80 -3.03
CA LYS A 132 14.32 -2.63 -2.41
C LYS A 132 13.74 -3.56 -1.32
N CYS A 133 12.52 -4.06 -1.52
CA CYS A 133 11.81 -4.91 -0.58
C CYS A 133 12.49 -6.28 -0.40
N GLY A 134 12.96 -6.58 0.82
CA GLY A 134 13.69 -7.82 1.10
C GLY A 134 12.90 -9.10 0.81
N ALA A 135 11.60 -9.12 1.10
CA ALA A 135 10.75 -10.30 0.85
C ALA A 135 10.55 -10.56 -0.65
N VAL A 136 10.36 -9.50 -1.45
CA VAL A 136 10.23 -9.62 -2.90
C VAL A 136 11.58 -9.98 -3.53
N THR A 137 12.67 -9.36 -3.10
CA THR A 137 14.04 -9.73 -3.51
C THR A 137 14.30 -11.21 -3.26
N ALA A 138 13.97 -11.73 -2.07
CA ALA A 138 14.12 -13.14 -1.75
C ALA A 138 13.28 -14.03 -2.69
N ALA A 139 12.02 -13.66 -2.95
CA ALA A 139 11.16 -14.39 -3.89
C ALA A 139 11.71 -14.39 -5.33
N CYS A 140 12.30 -13.28 -5.79
CA CYS A 140 12.97 -13.19 -7.09
C CYS A 140 14.21 -14.10 -7.19
N GLN A 141 14.91 -14.33 -6.08
CA GLN A 141 16.10 -15.17 -6.03
C GLN A 141 15.79 -16.67 -5.85
N LEU A 142 14.54 -17.01 -5.48
CA LEU A 142 14.12 -18.41 -5.38
C LEU A 142 14.22 -19.08 -6.75
N LYS A 143 15.09 -20.08 -6.86
CA LYS A 143 15.10 -21.00 -7.98
C LYS A 143 13.88 -21.91 -7.86
N VAL A 144 12.75 -21.49 -8.43
CA VAL A 144 11.54 -22.32 -8.47
C VAL A 144 11.86 -23.60 -9.24
N LYS A 145 12.13 -24.69 -8.52
CA LYS A 145 11.96 -26.04 -9.06
C LYS A 145 10.46 -26.27 -9.10
N VAL A 146 9.81 -25.90 -10.20
CA VAL A 146 8.42 -26.29 -10.46
C VAL A 146 8.42 -27.80 -10.58
N LYS A 147 8.19 -28.51 -9.47
CA LYS A 147 7.74 -29.90 -9.54
C LYS A 147 6.29 -29.83 -9.96
N GLU A 148 6.02 -30.10 -11.23
CA GLU A 148 4.68 -30.49 -11.66
C GLU A 148 4.22 -31.63 -10.75
N SER A 149 3.16 -31.39 -9.98
CA SER A 149 2.54 -32.41 -9.15
C SER A 149 1.89 -33.44 -10.07
N LYS A 150 2.59 -34.55 -10.33
CA LYS A 150 1.92 -35.79 -10.66
C LYS A 150 1.35 -36.37 -9.36
N GLU A 151 0.03 -36.40 -9.28
CA GLU A 151 -0.71 -37.29 -8.38
C GLU A 151 -0.15 -38.71 -8.45
N SER A 152 0.20 -39.29 -7.30
CA SER A 152 -0.13 -40.68 -6.97
C SER A 152 0.30 -41.07 -5.55
N LYS A 153 -0.71 -41.48 -4.78
CA LYS A 153 -0.76 -42.70 -3.93
C LYS A 153 0.14 -42.79 -2.69
N GLU A 154 -0.50 -42.49 -1.55
CA GLU A 154 -0.79 -43.40 -0.42
C GLU A 154 0.33 -44.18 0.30
N SER A 155 0.31 -44.01 1.64
CA SER A 155 0.65 -44.95 2.72
C SER A 155 2.09 -45.45 2.93
N ARG A 156 2.67 -45.08 4.09
CA ARG A 156 3.37 -45.89 5.13
C ARG A 156 4.30 -44.93 5.89
N GLY A 157 4.14 -44.72 7.19
CA GLY A 157 4.68 -45.61 8.23
C GLY A 157 5.65 -44.77 9.09
N TYR A 158 5.34 -44.68 10.37
CA TYR A 158 6.09 -43.96 11.41
C TYR A 158 7.26 -44.84 11.87
N GLU A 159 8.50 -44.35 11.82
CA GLU A 159 9.60 -44.84 12.68
C GLU A 159 10.80 -43.88 12.70
N ASN A 160 11.33 -43.66 13.91
CA ASN A 160 12.48 -42.84 14.25
C ASN A 160 13.79 -43.63 14.06
N SER A 161 14.86 -43.01 13.55
CA SER A 161 16.22 -43.29 14.04
C SER A 161 17.21 -42.15 13.73
N GLU A 162 17.71 -41.56 14.81
CA GLU A 162 19.11 -41.17 15.06
C GLU A 162 19.85 -40.15 14.16
N ARG A 163 20.37 -39.13 14.87
CA ARG A 163 21.23 -38.03 14.41
C ARG A 163 22.52 -38.53 13.76
N LYS A 164 22.91 -37.90 12.67
CA LYS A 164 24.33 -37.61 12.36
C LYS A 164 24.48 -36.18 11.87
N GLU A 165 25.31 -35.44 12.59
CA GLU A 165 25.73 -34.07 12.28
C GLU A 165 26.55 -34.06 10.99
N GLY A 166 26.20 -33.15 10.07
CA GLY A 166 26.90 -32.94 8.82
C GLY A 166 26.37 -31.68 8.12
N HIS A 167 27.24 -30.68 8.00
CA HIS A 167 26.99 -29.41 7.32
C HIS A 167 26.53 -29.58 5.86
N ALA A 168 25.26 -29.30 5.59
CA ALA A 168 24.72 -28.78 4.33
C ALA A 168 23.24 -28.43 4.54
N SER A 169 22.92 -27.16 4.83
CA SER A 169 21.55 -26.69 4.99
C SER A 169 20.84 -26.61 3.64
N ALA A 170 20.35 -27.76 3.18
CA ALA A 170 19.46 -27.90 2.04
C ALA A 170 18.37 -28.93 2.39
N GLU A 171 17.57 -28.61 3.40
CA GLU A 171 16.26 -29.22 3.62
C GLU A 171 15.21 -28.11 3.52
N HIS A 172 14.41 -28.12 2.45
CA HIS A 172 13.25 -27.24 2.32
C HIS A 172 12.15 -27.77 3.26
N GLY A 173 12.31 -27.50 4.55
CA GLY A 173 11.22 -27.52 5.51
C GLY A 173 10.33 -26.30 5.29
N PHE A 174 9.02 -26.48 5.43
CA PHE A 174 8.03 -25.40 5.41
C PHE A 174 8.26 -24.48 6.61
N ASP A 175 9.19 -23.54 6.51
CA ASP A 175 9.33 -22.46 7.47
C ASP A 175 8.33 -21.33 7.19
N ASN A 176 8.10 -20.48 8.18
CA ASN A 176 7.14 -19.37 8.04
C ASN A 176 7.61 -18.33 7.01
N ILE A 177 8.90 -18.29 6.67
CA ILE A 177 9.44 -17.46 5.60
C ILE A 177 8.93 -17.96 4.25
N SER A 178 8.95 -19.28 4.02
CA SER A 178 8.43 -19.90 2.80
C SER A 178 6.94 -19.61 2.60
N ALA A 179 6.15 -19.46 3.68
CA ALA A 179 4.76 -19.04 3.59
C ALA A 179 4.62 -17.63 2.98
N ILE A 180 5.49 -16.68 3.37
CA ILE A 180 5.54 -15.33 2.78
C ILE A 180 5.96 -15.41 1.30
N LEU A 181 7.06 -16.11 1.00
CA LEU A 181 7.59 -16.18 -0.36
C LEU A 181 6.61 -16.86 -1.33
N SER A 182 5.84 -17.85 -0.86
CA SER A 182 4.82 -18.52 -1.67
C SER A 182 3.70 -17.57 -2.13
N GLN A 183 3.37 -16.56 -1.32
CA GLN A 183 2.35 -15.56 -1.67
C GLN A 183 2.86 -14.51 -2.67
N ILE A 184 4.16 -14.22 -2.65
CA ILE A 184 4.81 -13.26 -3.57
C ILE A 184 5.15 -13.91 -4.91
N SER A 185 5.47 -15.21 -4.91
CA SER A 185 5.93 -15.97 -6.07
C SER A 185 5.07 -15.81 -7.34
N PRO A 186 3.71 -15.74 -7.27
CA PRO A 186 2.90 -15.50 -8.46
C PRO A 186 3.20 -14.17 -9.16
N ALA A 187 3.45 -13.08 -8.41
CA ALA A 187 3.80 -11.78 -8.99
C ALA A 187 5.16 -11.84 -9.70
N VAL A 188 6.17 -12.45 -9.07
CA VAL A 188 7.49 -12.70 -9.68
C VAL A 188 7.35 -13.52 -10.96
N ALA A 189 6.52 -14.57 -10.94
CA ALA A 189 6.28 -15.41 -12.11
C ALA A 189 5.54 -14.68 -13.24
N THR A 190 4.69 -13.70 -12.93
CA THR A 190 4.08 -12.81 -13.93
C THR A 190 5.16 -11.96 -14.60
N VAL A 191 5.95 -11.21 -13.82
CA VAL A 191 7.00 -10.33 -14.36
C VAL A 191 8.04 -11.11 -15.17
N ARG A 192 8.43 -12.30 -14.72
CA ARG A 192 9.39 -13.16 -15.43
C ARG A 192 8.89 -13.65 -16.79
N ARG A 193 7.58 -13.65 -17.03
CA ARG A 193 6.99 -14.00 -18.34
C ARG A 193 6.78 -12.79 -19.24
N SER A 194 6.60 -11.60 -18.68
CA SER A 194 6.23 -10.39 -19.43
C SER A 194 7.35 -9.37 -19.60
N SER A 195 8.39 -9.42 -18.76
CA SER A 195 9.47 -8.43 -18.71
C SER A 195 10.82 -9.03 -19.09
N ASN A 196 11.65 -8.22 -19.76
CA ASN A 196 13.04 -8.53 -20.07
C ASN A 196 14.04 -7.87 -19.10
N LYS A 197 13.55 -7.10 -18.12
CA LYS A 197 14.40 -6.44 -17.12
C LYS A 197 15.12 -7.48 -16.26
N LYS A 198 16.25 -7.08 -15.71
CA LYS A 198 17.13 -7.94 -14.90
C LYS A 198 17.47 -7.27 -13.58
N ASP A 199 18.02 -8.06 -12.67
CA ASP A 199 18.63 -7.59 -11.43
C ASP A 199 17.72 -6.65 -10.64
N ALA A 200 18.20 -5.46 -10.27
CA ALA A 200 17.45 -4.50 -9.47
C ALA A 200 16.15 -4.05 -10.15
N GLU A 201 16.19 -3.76 -11.45
CA GLU A 201 15.00 -3.31 -12.18
C GLU A 201 13.93 -4.40 -12.27
N PHE A 202 14.34 -5.67 -12.35
CA PHE A 202 13.43 -6.80 -12.27
C PHE A 202 12.75 -6.89 -10.90
N VAL A 203 13.51 -6.68 -9.82
CA VAL A 203 12.98 -6.67 -8.45
C VAL A 203 11.97 -5.54 -8.28
N GLU A 204 12.26 -4.34 -8.75
CA GLU A 204 11.33 -3.20 -8.65
C GLU A 204 10.03 -3.44 -9.43
N GLU A 205 10.11 -4.06 -10.60
CA GLU A 205 8.90 -4.42 -11.35
C GLU A 205 8.10 -5.54 -10.65
N ALA A 206 8.79 -6.51 -10.03
CA ALA A 206 8.14 -7.53 -9.21
C ALA A 206 7.48 -6.95 -7.95
N ILE A 207 8.04 -5.88 -7.37
CA ILE A 207 7.42 -5.14 -6.26
C ILE A 207 6.11 -4.50 -6.73
N ASP A 208 6.14 -3.78 -7.86
CA ASP A 208 4.94 -3.15 -8.42
C ASP A 208 3.86 -4.20 -8.72
N GLU A 209 4.23 -5.33 -9.30
CA GLU A 209 3.31 -6.42 -9.59
C GLU A 209 2.78 -7.10 -8.33
N ASN A 210 3.60 -7.25 -7.27
CA ASN A 210 3.14 -7.76 -5.98
C ASN A 210 2.07 -6.84 -5.38
N VAL A 211 2.24 -5.53 -5.45
CA VAL A 211 1.22 -4.56 -5.00
C VAL A 211 -0.09 -4.72 -5.79
N ARG A 212 -0.03 -4.85 -7.11
CA ARG A 212 -1.22 -5.09 -7.96
C ARG A 212 -1.91 -6.41 -7.64
N LEU A 213 -1.13 -7.48 -7.47
CA LEU A 213 -1.63 -8.81 -7.11
C LEU A 213 -2.31 -8.79 -5.74
N VAL A 214 -1.70 -8.14 -4.75
CA VAL A 214 -2.26 -8.00 -3.41
C VAL A 214 -3.59 -7.25 -3.45
N ALA A 215 -3.66 -6.09 -4.12
CA ALA A 215 -4.91 -5.34 -4.27
C ALA A 215 -6.00 -6.17 -4.98
N THR A 216 -5.62 -6.97 -5.97
CA THR A 216 -6.53 -7.90 -6.65
C THR A 216 -7.02 -8.99 -5.69
N ASN A 217 -6.13 -9.53 -4.86
CA ASN A 217 -6.44 -10.58 -3.89
C ASN A 217 -7.39 -10.11 -2.79
N LEU A 218 -7.33 -8.84 -2.36
CA LEU A 218 -8.30 -8.29 -1.42
C LEU A 218 -9.74 -8.47 -1.94
N ARG A 219 -9.99 -8.15 -3.21
CA ARG A 219 -11.31 -8.33 -3.84
C ARG A 219 -11.63 -9.79 -4.15
N ARG A 220 -10.64 -10.59 -4.56
CA ARG A 220 -10.89 -11.98 -4.96
C ARG A 220 -11.14 -12.91 -3.78
N ARG A 221 -10.56 -12.63 -2.62
CA ARG A 221 -10.55 -13.55 -1.48
C ARG A 221 -11.49 -13.13 -0.34
N SER A 222 -11.95 -11.89 -0.33
CA SER A 222 -12.95 -11.40 0.62
C SER A 222 -14.23 -11.01 -0.10
N LYS A 223 -15.35 -11.66 0.27
CA LYS A 223 -16.68 -11.28 -0.22
C LYS A 223 -17.09 -9.91 0.29
N ILE A 224 -16.79 -9.62 1.56
CA ILE A 224 -17.08 -8.33 2.21
C ILE A 224 -16.41 -7.19 1.44
N ILE A 225 -15.09 -7.28 1.22
CA ILE A 225 -14.36 -6.24 0.49
C ILE A 225 -14.87 -6.14 -0.96
N ALA A 226 -15.13 -7.27 -1.62
CA ALA A 226 -15.64 -7.27 -2.98
C ALA A 226 -16.98 -6.54 -3.11
N GLU A 227 -17.91 -6.79 -2.19
CA GLU A 227 -19.24 -6.18 -2.15
C GLU A 227 -19.15 -4.68 -1.83
N GLU A 228 -18.40 -4.29 -0.80
CA GLU A 228 -18.22 -2.90 -0.39
C GLU A 228 -17.52 -2.05 -1.47
N VAL A 229 -16.57 -2.64 -2.22
CA VAL A 229 -15.98 -2.02 -3.41
C VAL A 229 -16.99 -1.90 -4.55
N LYS A 230 -17.80 -2.95 -4.79
CA LYS A 230 -18.81 -2.97 -5.86
C LYS A 230 -19.86 -1.87 -5.67
N ILE A 231 -20.25 -1.58 -4.43
CA ILE A 231 -21.22 -0.53 -4.10
C ILE A 231 -20.56 0.83 -3.82
N GLY A 232 -19.25 0.97 -4.06
CA GLY A 232 -18.52 2.23 -3.96
C GLY A 232 -18.21 2.73 -2.55
N LYS A 233 -18.57 1.99 -1.50
CA LYS A 233 -18.31 2.37 -0.10
C LYS A 233 -16.85 2.23 0.30
N VAL A 234 -16.13 1.32 -0.35
CA VAL A 234 -14.69 1.12 -0.16
C VAL A 234 -13.95 1.34 -1.48
N ARG A 235 -12.82 2.04 -1.43
CA ARG A 235 -11.89 2.16 -2.55
C ARG A 235 -10.55 1.52 -2.19
N ILE A 236 -10.00 0.72 -3.11
CA ILE A 236 -8.64 0.18 -2.98
C ILE A 236 -7.72 0.96 -3.93
N VAL A 237 -6.61 1.47 -3.39
CA VAL A 237 -5.56 2.15 -4.16
C VAL A 237 -4.21 1.46 -3.96
N GLN A 238 -3.40 1.46 -5.01
CA GLN A 238 -2.04 0.93 -4.98
C GLN A 238 -1.03 2.06 -4.91
N ALA A 239 0.01 1.90 -4.09
CA ALA A 239 1.09 2.86 -3.97
C ALA A 239 2.44 2.18 -3.76
N LYS A 240 3.52 2.88 -4.13
CA LYS A 240 4.90 2.50 -3.82
C LYS A 240 5.62 3.65 -3.14
N TYR A 241 6.30 3.35 -2.03
CA TYR A 241 7.20 4.24 -1.32
C TYR A 241 8.63 4.13 -1.86
N ASP A 242 9.22 5.26 -2.24
CA ASP A 242 10.62 5.42 -2.60
C ASP A 242 11.47 5.57 -1.33
N LEU A 243 12.50 4.74 -1.21
CA LEU A 243 13.35 4.72 -0.02
C LEU A 243 14.44 5.81 -0.03
N ASP A 244 14.75 6.36 -1.20
CA ASP A 244 15.85 7.30 -1.38
C ASP A 244 15.39 8.74 -1.12
N ASP A 245 14.17 9.12 -1.53
CA ASP A 245 13.64 10.47 -1.34
C ASP A 245 12.39 10.57 -0.44
N GLY A 246 11.77 9.43 -0.10
CA GLY A 246 10.58 9.38 0.75
C GLY A 246 9.25 9.64 0.04
N GLN A 247 9.24 9.75 -1.28
CA GLN A 247 8.03 9.98 -2.07
C GLN A 247 7.16 8.71 -2.14
N VAL A 248 5.85 8.86 -1.96
CA VAL A 248 4.87 7.82 -2.27
C VAL A 248 4.25 8.10 -3.64
N THR A 249 4.39 7.15 -4.56
CA THR A 249 3.76 7.20 -5.89
C THR A 249 2.52 6.30 -5.93
N PHE A 250 1.37 6.85 -6.28
CA PHE A 250 0.10 6.11 -6.44
C PHE A 250 -0.10 5.69 -7.90
N PHE A 251 -0.32 4.39 -8.16
CA PHE A 251 -0.24 3.81 -9.52
C PHE A 251 -1.35 4.22 -10.50
N ASN A 252 -2.46 4.77 -10.00
CA ASN A 252 -3.58 5.29 -10.80
C ASN A 252 -4.27 6.42 -10.01
N ASN A 253 -3.54 7.49 -9.71
CA ASN A 253 -4.04 8.58 -8.88
C ASN A 253 -5.19 9.34 -9.56
N PRO A 254 -6.45 9.27 -9.05
CA PRO A 254 -7.55 10.06 -9.60
C PRO A 254 -7.48 11.53 -9.17
N VAL A 255 -6.69 11.84 -8.14
CA VAL A 255 -6.45 13.21 -7.68
C VAL A 255 -5.32 13.78 -8.51
N ALA A 256 -5.55 14.89 -9.21
CA ALA A 256 -4.58 15.48 -10.13
C ALA A 256 -3.19 15.62 -9.48
N PRO A 257 -2.10 15.26 -10.18
CA PRO A 257 -0.76 15.39 -9.63
C PRO A 257 -0.46 16.86 -9.34
N VAL A 258 0.03 17.15 -8.14
CA VAL A 258 0.79 18.37 -7.91
C VAL A 258 2.10 18.18 -8.66
N VAL A 259 2.18 18.76 -9.86
CA VAL A 259 3.37 18.69 -10.72
C VAL A 259 4.56 19.25 -9.92
N HIS A 260 5.48 18.37 -9.52
CA HIS A 260 6.78 18.78 -9.02
C HIS A 260 7.72 18.88 -10.23
N GLU A 261 8.05 20.11 -10.64
CA GLU A 261 9.27 20.35 -11.44
C GLU A 261 10.45 19.90 -10.57
N ILE A 262 10.95 18.69 -10.84
CA ILE A 262 12.23 18.24 -10.28
C ILE A 262 13.30 19.13 -10.91
N ALA A 263 13.82 20.07 -10.13
CA ALA A 263 15.00 20.83 -10.50
C ALA A 263 16.15 19.84 -10.74
N THR A 264 16.52 19.67 -12.01
CA THR A 264 17.71 18.95 -12.43
C THR A 264 18.93 19.61 -11.76
N LYS A 265 19.46 18.98 -10.70
CA LYS A 265 20.77 19.35 -10.18
C LYS A 265 21.81 18.91 -11.21
N HIS A 266 22.25 19.86 -12.03
CA HIS A 266 23.42 19.71 -12.87
C HIS A 266 24.62 19.39 -11.98
N HIS A 267 25.16 18.19 -12.16
CA HIS A 267 26.51 17.85 -11.78
C HIS A 267 27.43 18.50 -12.81
N THR A 268 28.34 19.34 -12.36
CA THR A 268 29.54 19.73 -13.12
C THR A 268 30.76 19.51 -12.23
N PRO A 269 31.88 19.06 -12.81
CA PRO A 269 32.96 18.35 -12.14
C PRO A 269 33.79 19.19 -11.16
#